data_AF-A0A6M3L8R1-F1
#
_entry.id   AF-A0A6M3L8R1-F1
#
_cell.length_a   1.000
_cell.length_b   1.000
_cell.length_c   1.000
_cell.angle_alpha   90.00
_cell.angle_beta   90.00
_cell.angle_gamma   90.00
#
_symmetry.space_group_name_H-M   'P 1'
#
loop_
_entity.id
_entity.type
_entity.pdbx_description
1 polymer ?
#
loop_
_entity_poly.entity_id
_entity_poly.type
_entity_poly.pdbx_seq_one_letter_code
_entity_poly.pdbx_strand_id
1 'polypeptide(L)'
;MDSLGNGYNPLRWDCEKKGCFNKLCRPKIEVFADCFPRRINFGDVDGIVEINGIGLMLEWKTGKGSISVGQRIMYEKLTKTGIITVLCVVGNAETMECRKYCLVYMGKKGKFKNADLAIIKNVIRRWVVFAEKRKNHDRHPED
;
A
#
# COMPACT_ATOMS: atom_id res chain seq x y z
N MET A 1 29.19 -13.15 -12.03
CA MET A 1 28.58 -12.63 -10.79
C MET A 1 27.24 -12.06 -11.18
N ASP A 2 26.22 -12.92 -11.27
CA ASP A 2 24.86 -12.49 -11.59
C ASP A 2 23.99 -12.61 -10.35
N SER A 3 23.38 -11.49 -9.98
CA SER A 3 22.14 -11.44 -9.23
C SER A 3 21.41 -10.18 -9.70
N LEU A 4 20.82 -10.34 -10.88
CA LEU A 4 19.77 -9.54 -11.51
C LEU A 4 18.94 -8.74 -10.48
N GLY A 5 18.86 -7.43 -10.70
CA GLY A 5 17.85 -6.61 -10.05
C GLY A 5 16.46 -7.10 -10.45
N ASN A 6 15.57 -7.32 -9.48
CA ASN A 6 14.18 -7.71 -9.75
C ASN A 6 13.35 -6.51 -10.24
N GLY A 7 13.84 -5.76 -11.24
CA GLY A 7 13.33 -4.48 -11.77
C GLY A 7 11.95 -4.53 -12.44
N TYR A 8 11.03 -5.33 -11.92
CA TYR A 8 9.65 -5.37 -12.37
C TYR A 8 8.91 -4.11 -11.88
N ASN A 9 8.74 -3.14 -12.76
CA ASN A 9 7.82 -2.03 -12.56
C ASN A 9 6.43 -2.44 -13.10
N PRO A 10 5.40 -2.58 -12.25
CA PRO A 10 4.06 -2.92 -12.73
C PRO A 10 3.45 -1.82 -13.60
N LEU A 11 3.87 -0.55 -13.43
CA LEU A 11 3.45 0.54 -14.30
C LEU A 11 4.23 0.46 -15.63
N ARG A 12 3.62 -0.16 -16.64
CA ARG A 12 4.21 -0.35 -17.99
C ARG A 12 4.18 0.93 -18.86
N TRP A 13 3.86 2.08 -18.28
CA TRP A 13 3.81 3.35 -18.99
C TRP A 13 5.19 3.99 -19.06
N ASP A 14 5.65 4.29 -20.28
CA ASP A 14 6.91 4.96 -20.54
C ASP A 14 6.65 6.46 -20.74
N CYS A 15 6.94 7.26 -19.71
CA CYS A 15 6.70 8.71 -19.75
C CYS A 15 7.59 9.45 -20.76
N GLU A 16 8.79 8.95 -21.05
CA GLU A 16 9.71 9.58 -22.01
C GLU A 16 9.17 9.44 -23.44
N LYS A 17 8.57 8.28 -23.76
CA LYS A 17 8.03 8.03 -25.11
C LYS A 17 6.59 8.48 -25.29
N LYS A 18 5.76 8.39 -24.25
CA LYS A 18 4.30 8.58 -24.34
C LYS A 18 3.81 9.84 -23.63
N GLY A 19 4.69 10.60 -22.99
CA GLY A 19 4.34 11.75 -22.16
C GLY A 19 3.89 11.35 -20.74
N CYS A 20 3.61 12.34 -19.91
CA CYS A 20 3.35 12.13 -18.48
C CYS A 20 2.04 11.33 -18.23
N PHE A 21 2.16 10.16 -17.58
CA PHE A 21 1.02 9.32 -17.20
C PHE A 21 -0.06 10.10 -16.43
N ASN A 22 0.34 10.91 -15.44
CA ASN A 22 -0.59 11.67 -14.61
C ASN A 22 -1.43 12.68 -15.41
N LYS A 23 -0.92 13.16 -16.55
CA LYS A 23 -1.66 14.09 -17.42
C LYS A 23 -2.56 13.36 -18.42
N LEU A 24 -2.11 12.22 -18.92
CA LEU A 24 -2.73 11.56 -20.08
C LEU A 24 -3.61 10.36 -19.72
N CYS A 25 -3.32 9.66 -18.63
CA CYS A 25 -3.92 8.36 -18.32
C CYS A 25 -4.50 8.23 -16.92
N ARG A 26 -4.14 9.12 -15.98
CA ARG A 26 -4.72 9.07 -14.64
C ARG A 26 -6.24 9.28 -14.73
N PRO A 27 -7.06 8.32 -14.26
CA PRO A 27 -8.51 8.50 -14.24
C PRO A 27 -8.88 9.74 -13.43
N LYS A 28 -9.77 10.56 -13.99
CA LYS A 28 -10.36 11.70 -13.30
C LYS A 28 -11.45 11.23 -12.34
N ILE A 29 -11.05 10.51 -11.29
CA ILE A 29 -11.99 9.89 -10.33
C ILE A 29 -12.93 10.90 -9.66
N GLU A 30 -12.56 12.18 -9.68
CA GLU A 30 -13.41 13.28 -9.21
C GLU A 30 -14.76 13.39 -9.93
N VAL A 31 -14.89 12.84 -11.13
CA VAL A 31 -16.17 12.81 -11.87
C VAL A 31 -17.25 12.01 -11.14
N PHE A 32 -16.88 11.15 -10.18
CA PHE A 32 -17.82 10.37 -9.36
C PHE A 32 -18.13 11.03 -8.01
N ALA A 33 -17.75 12.29 -7.78
CA ALA A 33 -17.92 12.95 -6.49
C ALA A 33 -19.37 13.03 -6.02
N ASP A 34 -20.32 13.18 -6.95
CA ASP A 34 -21.75 13.26 -6.71
C ASP A 34 -22.39 11.91 -6.34
N CYS A 35 -21.70 10.81 -6.60
CA CYS A 35 -22.14 9.45 -6.26
C CYS A 35 -21.97 9.13 -4.77
N PHE A 36 -21.25 9.97 -4.01
CA PHE A 36 -20.95 9.74 -2.60
C PHE A 36 -21.59 10.80 -1.70
N PRO A 37 -21.95 10.44 -0.47
CA PRO A 37 -22.46 11.42 0.47
C PRO A 37 -21.35 12.36 0.95
N ARG A 38 -21.69 13.65 1.10
CA ARG A 38 -20.84 14.69 1.70
C ARG A 38 -19.56 14.92 0.89
N ARG A 39 -18.41 15.08 1.55
CA ARG A 39 -17.09 15.29 0.91
C ARG A 39 -16.28 13.99 0.88
N ILE A 40 -16.91 12.91 0.41
CA ILE A 40 -16.25 11.62 0.20
C ILE A 40 -16.01 11.45 -1.30
N ASN A 41 -14.85 10.91 -1.65
CA ASN A 41 -14.55 10.51 -3.01
C ASN A 41 -13.58 9.33 -2.98
N PHE A 42 -13.34 8.71 -4.14
CA PHE A 42 -12.23 7.79 -4.32
C PHE A 42 -10.91 8.46 -3.96
N GLY A 43 -10.03 7.71 -3.30
CA GLY A 43 -8.63 8.07 -3.10
C GLY A 43 -7.74 7.10 -3.87
N ASP A 44 -6.57 7.57 -4.28
CA ASP A 44 -5.56 6.72 -4.88
C ASP A 44 -4.93 5.79 -3.83
N VAL A 45 -4.52 4.62 -4.30
CA VAL A 45 -3.70 3.67 -3.54
C VAL A 45 -2.31 3.66 -4.16
N ASP A 46 -1.28 3.96 -3.37
CA ASP A 46 0.10 4.06 -3.90
C ASP A 46 0.63 2.69 -4.37
N GLY A 47 0.17 1.61 -3.76
CA GLY A 47 0.40 0.26 -4.22
C GLY A 47 -0.40 -0.76 -3.44
N ILE A 48 -0.70 -1.89 -4.09
CA ILE A 48 -1.29 -3.05 -3.43
C ILE A 48 -0.70 -4.31 -4.05
N VAL A 49 -0.47 -5.31 -3.21
CA VAL A 49 -0.11 -6.67 -3.62
C VAL A 49 -0.93 -7.66 -2.81
N GLU A 50 -1.19 -8.83 -3.38
CA GLU A 50 -1.91 -9.93 -2.75
C GLU A 50 -1.05 -11.20 -2.83
N ILE A 51 -1.01 -11.96 -1.74
CA ILE A 51 -0.38 -13.27 -1.65
C ILE A 51 -1.28 -14.20 -0.84
N ASN A 52 -1.76 -15.29 -1.47
CA ASN A 52 -2.62 -16.33 -0.88
C ASN A 52 -3.86 -15.80 -0.13
N GLY A 53 -4.62 -14.92 -0.77
CA GLY A 53 -5.81 -14.28 -0.23
C GLY A 53 -5.53 -13.11 0.71
N ILE A 54 -4.27 -12.75 0.95
CA ILE A 54 -3.88 -11.71 1.92
C ILE A 54 -3.26 -10.52 1.20
N GLY A 55 -3.86 -9.33 1.38
CA GLY A 55 -3.44 -8.08 0.78
C GLY A 55 -2.49 -7.26 1.65
N LEU A 56 -1.49 -6.63 1.03
CA LEU A 56 -0.69 -5.53 1.58
C LEU A 56 -0.93 -4.29 0.76
N MET A 57 -1.54 -3.28 1.38
CA MET A 57 -1.73 -1.95 0.80
C MET A 57 -0.64 -1.01 1.30
N LEU A 58 0.06 -0.35 0.37
CA LEU A 58 1.05 0.69 0.64
C LEU A 58 0.36 2.06 0.59
N GLU A 59 0.62 2.87 1.60
CA GLU A 59 0.29 4.29 1.62
C GLU A 59 1.57 5.09 1.91
N TRP A 60 1.95 6.00 1.02
CA TRP A 60 3.07 6.89 1.16
C TRP A 60 2.61 8.27 1.63
N LYS A 61 3.27 8.81 2.65
CA LYS A 61 3.01 10.14 3.20
C LYS A 61 4.23 11.02 3.09
N THR A 62 4.02 12.22 2.56
CA THR A 62 5.01 13.30 2.60
C THR A 62 4.86 14.11 3.90
N GLY A 63 5.93 14.74 4.36
CA GLY A 63 5.90 15.67 5.50
C GLY A 63 5.83 15.02 6.89
N LYS A 64 5.03 15.59 7.81
CA LYS A 64 5.01 15.23 9.25
C LYS A 64 4.42 13.85 9.57
N GLY A 65 3.97 13.08 8.57
CA GLY A 65 3.53 11.69 8.76
C GLY A 65 2.17 11.52 9.44
N SER A 66 1.24 12.46 9.24
CA SER A 66 -0.12 12.30 9.74
C SER A 66 -1.00 11.53 8.75
N ILE A 67 -1.61 10.45 9.23
CA ILE A 67 -2.77 9.82 8.58
C ILE A 67 -3.98 10.66 8.97
N SER A 68 -4.75 11.15 8.00
CA SER A 68 -5.97 11.92 8.30
C SER A 68 -6.97 11.07 9.10
N VAL A 69 -7.90 11.72 9.81
CA VAL A 69 -8.91 10.99 10.60
C VAL A 69 -9.74 10.06 9.69
N GLY A 70 -10.11 10.53 8.50
CA GLY A 70 -10.86 9.73 7.52
C GLY A 70 -10.08 8.49 7.06
N GLN A 71 -8.81 8.65 6.68
CA GLN A 71 -7.97 7.52 6.29
C GLN A 71 -7.72 6.57 7.46
N ARG A 72 -7.54 7.07 8.68
CA ARG A 72 -7.38 6.22 9.87
C ARG A 72 -8.61 5.32 10.07
N ILE A 73 -9.81 5.90 10.05
CA ILE A 73 -11.06 5.15 10.20
C ILE A 73 -11.21 4.12 9.07
N MET A 74 -10.89 4.51 7.83
CA MET A 74 -10.93 3.63 6.68
C MET A 74 -9.99 2.44 6.85
N TYR A 75 -8.71 2.66 7.16
CA TYR A 75 -7.75 1.58 7.34
C TYR A 75 -8.10 0.68 8.53
N GLU A 76 -8.56 1.24 9.64
CA GLU A 76 -9.01 0.45 10.79
C GLU A 76 -10.21 -0.45 10.42
N LYS A 77 -11.12 0.01 9.56
CA LYS A 77 -12.24 -0.81 9.08
C LYS A 77 -11.80 -1.86 8.06
N LEU A 78 -11.03 -1.47 7.04
CA LEU A 78 -10.59 -2.36 5.96
C LEU A 78 -9.71 -3.51 6.47
N THR A 79 -8.90 -3.24 7.50
CA THR A 79 -7.96 -4.25 8.03
C THR A 79 -8.57 -5.15 9.11
N LYS A 80 -9.84 -4.93 9.49
CA LYS A 80 -10.46 -5.57 10.68
C LYS A 80 -10.46 -7.10 10.62
N THR A 81 -10.64 -7.69 9.44
CA THR A 81 -10.65 -9.15 9.24
C THR A 81 -9.24 -9.76 9.17
N GLY A 82 -8.20 -8.94 9.01
CA GLY A 82 -6.84 -9.40 8.75
C GLY A 82 -6.56 -9.81 7.30
N ILE A 83 -7.54 -9.73 6.40
CA ILE A 83 -7.33 -9.95 4.96
C ILE A 83 -6.42 -8.88 4.37
N ILE A 84 -6.58 -7.63 4.80
CA ILE A 84 -5.74 -6.51 4.37
C ILE A 84 -4.87 -6.04 5.52
N THR A 85 -3.59 -5.79 5.24
CA THR A 85 -2.68 -4.99 6.06
C THR A 85 -2.38 -3.69 5.33
N VAL A 86 -2.40 -2.56 6.04
CA VAL A 86 -1.91 -1.28 5.49
C VAL A 86 -0.54 -0.97 6.05
N LEU A 87 0.43 -0.75 5.16
CA LEU A 87 1.76 -0.22 5.47
C LEU A 87 1.81 1.25 5.10
N CYS A 88 1.84 2.11 6.11
CA CYS A 88 2.01 3.54 5.93
C CYS A 88 3.48 3.91 6.07
N VAL A 89 4.11 4.42 5.02
CA VAL A 89 5.50 4.91 5.02
C VAL A 89 5.49 6.43 4.96
N VAL A 90 6.34 7.07 5.76
CA VAL A 90 6.56 8.52 5.75
C VAL A 90 7.95 8.79 5.24
N GLY A 91 8.06 9.61 4.19
CA GLY A 91 9.32 9.81 3.49
C GLY A 91 9.24 10.80 2.34
N ASN A 92 10.32 10.87 1.57
CA ASN A 92 10.36 11.59 0.31
C ASN A 92 10.24 10.58 -0.84
N ALA A 93 9.13 10.64 -1.59
CA ALA A 93 8.88 9.73 -2.70
C ALA A 93 9.80 10.00 -3.91
N GLU A 94 10.30 11.23 -4.07
CA GLU A 94 11.21 11.59 -5.16
C GLU A 94 12.58 10.94 -4.98
N THR A 95 13.13 10.97 -3.76
CA THR A 95 14.43 10.39 -3.45
C THR A 95 14.34 8.97 -2.89
N MET A 96 13.13 8.45 -2.71
CA MET A 96 12.84 7.19 -2.00
C MET A 96 13.37 7.12 -0.57
N GLU A 97 13.66 8.27 0.06
CA GLU A 97 14.04 8.35 1.46
C GLU A 97 12.85 7.91 2.33
N CYS A 98 13.06 6.90 3.18
CA CYS A 98 12.10 6.52 4.23
C CYS A 98 12.56 7.13 5.55
N ARG A 99 11.61 7.62 6.36
CA ARG A 99 11.88 8.19 7.69
C ARG A 99 11.15 7.44 8.80
N LYS A 100 9.88 7.12 8.58
CA LYS A 100 9.03 6.42 9.56
C LYS A 100 8.05 5.48 8.87
N TYR A 101 7.54 4.52 9.62
CA TYR A 101 6.40 3.72 9.18
C TYR A 101 5.48 3.33 10.33
N CYS A 102 4.24 2.96 10.00
CA CYS A 102 3.38 2.19 10.89
C CYS A 102 2.58 1.16 10.08
N LEU A 103 2.07 0.15 10.76
CA LEU A 103 1.14 -0.82 10.19
C LEU A 103 -0.26 -0.57 10.76
N VAL A 104 -1.28 -0.80 9.95
CA VAL A 104 -2.66 -1.00 10.40
C VAL A 104 -3.04 -2.44 10.07
N TYR A 105 -3.40 -3.20 11.09
CA TYR A 105 -3.73 -4.62 10.97
C TYR A 105 -4.74 -5.01 12.03
N MET A 106 -5.73 -5.85 11.68
CA MET A 106 -6.85 -6.24 12.56
C MET A 106 -7.54 -5.04 13.21
N GLY A 107 -7.70 -3.96 12.44
CA GLY A 107 -8.32 -2.72 12.87
C GLY A 107 -7.54 -1.91 13.90
N LYS A 108 -6.26 -2.21 14.11
CA LYS A 108 -5.40 -1.49 15.04
C LYS A 108 -4.25 -0.82 14.31
N LYS A 109 -4.16 0.50 14.44
CA LYS A 109 -3.00 1.28 14.00
C LYS A 109 -1.88 1.19 15.03
N GLY A 110 -0.71 0.77 14.59
CA GLY A 110 0.52 0.80 15.40
C GLY A 110 1.10 2.20 15.58
N LYS A 111 2.01 2.36 16.53
CA LYS A 111 2.81 3.59 16.67
C LYS A 111 3.75 3.74 15.48
N PHE A 112 4.03 4.98 15.08
CA PHE A 112 5.08 5.26 14.12
C PHE A 112 6.45 4.88 14.70
N LYS A 113 7.26 4.20 13.89
CA LYS A 113 8.64 3.82 14.18
C LYS A 113 9.55 4.46 13.16
N ASN A 114 10.74 4.88 13.58
CA ASN A 114 11.77 5.32 12.64
C ASN A 114 12.18 4.16 11.72
N ALA A 115 12.42 4.44 10.45
CA ALA A 115 12.83 3.46 9.46
C ALA A 115 13.53 4.12 8.29
N ASP A 116 14.52 3.41 7.74
CA ASP A 116 15.08 3.64 6.42
C ASP A 116 14.50 2.64 5.40
N LEU A 117 14.96 2.71 4.14
CA LEU A 117 14.51 1.82 3.08
C LEU A 117 14.78 0.34 3.39
N ALA A 118 15.89 0.02 4.07
CA ALA A 118 16.23 -1.36 4.42
C ALA A 118 15.24 -1.94 5.44
N ILE A 119 14.83 -1.15 6.43
CA ILE A 119 13.82 -1.52 7.42
C ILE A 119 12.46 -1.73 6.72
N ILE A 120 12.05 -0.84 5.81
CA ILE A 120 10.79 -1.03 5.06
C ILE A 120 10.82 -2.33 4.25
N LYS A 121 11.91 -2.61 3.53
CA LYS A 121 12.08 -3.88 2.81
C LYS A 121 11.97 -5.09 3.75
N ASN A 122 12.56 -5.02 4.94
CA ASN A 122 12.46 -6.09 5.94
C ASN A 122 11.03 -6.28 6.46
N VAL A 123 10.29 -5.19 6.70
CA VAL A 123 8.87 -5.25 7.09
C VAL A 123 8.04 -5.96 6.03
N ILE A 124 8.23 -5.62 4.76
CA ILE A 124 7.55 -6.27 3.64
C ILE A 124 7.92 -7.76 3.58
N ARG A 125 9.21 -8.13 3.68
CA ARG A 125 9.63 -9.54 3.68
C ARG A 125 8.99 -10.35 4.81
N ARG A 126 8.88 -9.78 6.02
CA ARG A 126 8.18 -10.45 7.13
C ARG A 126 6.69 -10.61 6.87
N TRP A 127 6.07 -9.60 6.25
CA TRP A 127 4.67 -9.70 5.83
C TRP A 127 4.48 -10.78 4.77
N VAL A 128 5.39 -10.92 3.80
CA VAL A 128 5.34 -12.01 2.79
C VAL A 128 5.37 -13.37 3.48
N VAL A 129 6.30 -13.61 4.42
CA VAL A 129 6.36 -14.86 5.19
C VAL A 129 5.06 -15.13 5.95
N PHE A 130 4.41 -14.09 6.48
CA PHE A 130 3.11 -14.21 7.13
C PHE A 130 2.01 -14.61 6.12
N ALA A 131 1.93 -13.95 4.97
CA ALA A 131 0.94 -14.22 3.93
C ALA A 131 1.12 -15.63 3.32
N GLU A 132 2.35 -16.09 3.11
CA GLU A 132 2.63 -17.45 2.63
C GLU A 132 2.15 -18.53 3.59
N LYS A 133 2.24 -18.31 4.90
CA LYS A 133 1.76 -19.26 5.90
C LYS A 133 0.23 -19.39 5.94
N ARG A 134 -0.51 -18.36 5.53
CA ARG A 134 -1.98 -18.36 5.52
C ARG A 134 -2.57 -19.31 4.48
N LYS A 135 -1.86 -19.60 3.38
CA LYS A 135 -2.22 -20.62 2.38
C LYS A 135 -2.60 -21.97 2.99
N ASN A 136 -2.04 -22.29 4.16
CA ASN A 136 -2.24 -23.58 4.81
C ASN A 136 -3.50 -23.67 5.69
N HIS A 137 -4.24 -22.58 5.88
CA HIS A 137 -5.41 -22.55 6.75
C HIS A 137 -6.76 -22.55 5.99
N ASP A 138 -6.74 -22.19 4.70
CA ASP A 138 -7.93 -22.07 3.85
C ASP A 138 -8.02 -23.20 2.80
N ARG A 139 -7.27 -24.30 2.96
CA ARG A 139 -7.57 -25.54 2.23
C ARG A 139 -8.88 -26.08 2.77
N HIS A 140 -9.99 -25.74 2.11
CA HIS A 140 -11.19 -26.55 2.19
C HIS A 140 -10.82 -27.99 1.83
N PRO A 141 -11.16 -28.99 2.64
CA PRO A 141 -11.19 -30.36 2.17
C PRO A 141 -12.31 -30.45 1.12
N GLU A 142 -12.02 -31.10 0.00
CA GLU A 142 -12.93 -31.44 -1.11
C GLU A 142 -13.03 -30.40 -2.24
N ASP A 143 -12.06 -30.45 -3.15
CA ASP A 143 -12.34 -30.69 -4.57
C ASP A 143 -12.13 -32.19 -4.84
#